data_AF-A0A7Y2Q908-F1
#
_entry.id   AF-A0A7Y2Q908-F1
#
_cell.length_a   1.000
_cell.length_b   1.000
_cell.length_c   1.000
_cell.angle_alpha   90.00
_cell.angle_beta   90.00
_cell.angle_gamma   90.00
#
_symmetry.space_group_name_H-M   'P 1'
#
loop_
_entity.id
_entity.type
_entity.pdbx_description
1 polymer ?
#
loop_
_entity_poly.entity_id
_entity_poly.type
_entity_poly.pdbx_seq_one_letter_code
_entity_poly.pdbx_strand_id
1 'polypeptide(L)' 'MKTAAVFMLAGLALCPSGAAADGDASRGEKLFARCSACHSVNGQEKIGPSLAGVVGRKAGSVEGARY' A
#
# COMPACT_ATOMS: atom_id res chain seq x y z
N MET A 1 5.64 -40.86 5.32
CA MET A 1 4.55 -40.08 4.67
C MET A 1 3.60 -39.44 5.68
N LYS A 2 3.15 -40.15 6.73
CA LYS A 2 2.25 -39.61 7.76
C LYS A 2 2.88 -38.54 8.66
N THR A 3 4.19 -38.62 8.92
CA THR A 3 4.92 -37.66 9.76
C THR A 3 5.20 -36.32 9.07
N ALA A 4 5.33 -36.31 7.73
CA ALA A 4 5.52 -35.08 6.96
C ALA A 4 4.27 -34.17 6.96
N ALA A 5 3.08 -34.77 7.00
CA ALA A 5 1.82 -34.04 7.05
C ALA A 5 1.61 -33.29 8.38
N VAL A 6 2.19 -33.78 9.48
CA VAL A 6 2.07 -33.14 10.81
C VAL A 6 2.94 -31.89 10.94
N PHE A 7 4.11 -31.86 10.29
CA PHE A 7 4.97 -30.68 10.29
C PHE A 7 4.43 -29.51 9.46
N MET A 8 3.60 -29.79 8.45
CA MET A 8 3.03 -28.74 7.58
C MET A 8 1.85 -27.99 8.23
N LEU A 9 1.12 -28.61 9.16
CA LEU A 9 0.05 -27.94 9.91
C LEU A 9 0.56 -27.05 11.05
N ALA A 10 1.74 -27.32 11.61
CA ALA A 10 2.28 -26.54 12.73
C ALA A 10 2.89 -25.19 12.30
N GLY A 11 3.22 -25.02 11.01
CA GLY A 11 3.80 -23.78 10.48
C GLY A 11 2.80 -22.65 10.23
N LEU A 12 1.50 -22.94 10.19
CA LEU A 12 0.47 -21.94 9.88
C LEU A 12 0.08 -21.06 11.08
N ALA A 13 0.54 -21.39 12.29
CA ALA A 13 0.18 -20.69 13.53
C ALA A 13 1.08 -19.50 13.87
N LEU A 14 2.19 -19.29 13.16
CA LEU A 14 3.17 -18.22 13.41
C LEU A 14 3.20 -17.16 12.30
N CYS A 15 2.08 -16.93 11.62
CA CYS A 15 1.96 -15.72 10.82
C CYS A 15 1.60 -14.59 11.80
N PRO A 16 2.49 -13.62 12.08
CA PRO A 16 2.14 -12.49 12.93
C PRO A 16 0.96 -11.77 12.27
N SER A 17 -0.23 -11.91 12.84
CA SER A 17 -1.40 -11.11 12.51
C SER A 17 -0.97 -9.65 12.64
N GLY A 18 -1.05 -8.92 11.53
CA GLY A 18 -0.34 -7.66 11.30
C GLY A 18 -0.28 -6.74 12.51
N ALA A 19 0.90 -6.18 12.76
CA ALA A 19 1.06 -5.10 13.72
C ALA A 19 0.08 -3.97 13.37
N ALA A 20 -0.96 -3.81 14.18
CA ALA A 20 -1.90 -2.70 14.09
C ALA A 20 -1.24 -1.45 14.70
N ALA A 21 -0.22 -0.93 14.01
CA ALA A 21 0.26 0.40 14.26
C ALA A 21 -0.45 1.34 13.29
N ASP A 22 -1.18 2.31 13.82
CA ASP A 22 -1.74 3.37 13.00
C ASP A 22 -0.60 4.12 12.29
N GLY A 23 -0.87 4.57 11.06
CA GLY A 23 0.07 5.40 10.32
C GLY A 23 0.22 6.77 10.98
N ASP A 24 1.46 7.26 11.09
CA ASP A 24 1.75 8.65 11.48
C ASP A 24 1.63 9.56 10.24
N ALA A 25 0.52 10.30 10.16
CA ALA A 25 0.24 11.21 9.05
C ALA A 25 1.27 12.35 8.95
N SER A 26 1.76 12.90 10.07
CA SER A 26 2.74 13.98 10.08
C SER A 26 4.11 13.51 9.57
N ARG A 27 4.51 12.28 9.92
CA ARG A 27 5.69 11.65 9.32
C ARG A 27 5.45 11.31 7.84
N GLY A 28 4.24 10.87 7.49
CA GLY A 28 3.83 10.62 6.11
C GLY A 28 3.95 11.85 5.22
N GLU A 29 3.49 13.00 5.69
CA GLU A 29 3.59 14.29 4.98
C GLU A 29 5.06 14.62 4.64
N LYS A 30 5.98 14.47 5.60
CA LYS A 30 7.42 14.69 5.37
C LYS A 30 7.99 13.72 4.33
N LEU A 31 7.57 12.46 4.38
CA LEU A 31 8.04 11.43 3.45
C LEU A 31 7.45 11.59 2.04
N PHE A 32 6.30 12.25 1.91
CA PHE A 32 5.66 12.51 0.62
C PHE A 32 6.53 13.35 -0.33
N ALA A 33 7.56 14.04 0.18
CA ALA A 33 8.58 14.70 -0.65
C ALA A 33 9.23 13.75 -1.68
N ARG A 34 9.29 12.44 -1.40
CA ARG A 34 9.79 11.42 -2.33
C ARG A 34 8.83 11.13 -3.48
N CYS A 35 7.54 11.39 -3.28
CA CYS A 35 6.46 11.11 -4.21
C CYS A 35 6.03 12.37 -4.99
N SER A 36 6.23 13.55 -4.40
CA SER A 36 5.71 14.83 -4.89
C SER A 36 6.29 15.27 -6.23
N ALA A 37 7.44 14.73 -6.62
CA ALA A 37 8.03 14.93 -7.94
C ALA A 37 7.10 14.41 -9.06
N CYS A 38 6.41 13.28 -8.81
CA CYS A 38 5.56 12.64 -9.80
C CYS A 38 4.07 12.79 -9.52
N HIS A 39 3.67 12.93 -8.26
CA HIS A 39 2.26 12.92 -7.83
C HIS A 39 1.86 14.17 -7.07
N SER A 40 0.56 14.45 -7.03
CA SER A 40 -0.04 15.47 -6.18
C SER A 40 -1.02 14.84 -5.18
N VAL A 41 -1.43 15.62 -4.18
CA VAL A 41 -2.53 15.30 -3.25
C VAL A 41 -3.67 16.32 -3.29
N ASN A 42 -3.59 17.29 -4.21
CA ASN A 42 -4.57 18.36 -4.37
C ASN A 42 -5.46 18.18 -5.61
N GLY A 43 -5.43 17.02 -6.27
CA GLY A 43 -6.25 16.75 -7.45
C GLY A 43 -5.60 17.12 -8.77
N GLN A 44 -4.40 17.72 -8.77
CA GLN A 44 -3.70 18.04 -10.02
C GLN A 44 -2.95 16.81 -10.56
N GLU A 45 -3.24 16.43 -11.80
CA GLU A 45 -2.47 15.40 -12.49
C GLU A 45 -1.06 15.93 -12.83
N LYS A 46 -0.04 15.08 -12.73
CA LYS A 46 1.36 15.42 -13.03
C LYS A 46 1.96 14.35 -13.97
N ILE A 47 3.22 13.98 -13.78
CA ILE A 47 3.85 12.83 -14.45
C ILE A 47 3.03 11.57 -14.17
N GLY A 48 2.64 11.37 -12.90
CA GLY A 48 1.69 10.36 -12.48
C GLY A 48 0.38 10.98 -12.01
N PRO A 49 -0.66 10.14 -11.83
CA PRO A 49 -1.96 10.66 -11.48
C PRO A 49 -2.04 11.20 -10.05
N SER A 50 -3.02 12.05 -9.74
CA SER A 50 -3.25 12.55 -8.38
C SER A 50 -3.50 11.40 -7.40
N LEU A 51 -2.89 11.46 -6.21
CA LEU A 51 -3.08 10.52 -5.11
C LEU A 51 -4.17 10.98 -4.12
N ALA A 52 -4.85 12.09 -4.40
CA ALA A 52 -6.04 12.47 -3.64
C ALA A 52 -7.10 11.35 -3.71
N GLY A 53 -7.57 10.88 -2.56
CA GLY A 53 -8.54 9.78 -2.48
C GLY A 53 -8.03 8.43 -2.98
N VAL A 54 -6.71 8.19 -2.98
CA VAL A 54 -6.14 6.92 -3.47
C VAL A 54 -6.48 5.72 -2.58
N VAL A 55 -6.66 5.93 -1.28
CA VAL A 55 -6.97 4.86 -0.34
C VAL A 55 -8.35 4.27 -0.67
N GLY A 56 -8.39 2.98 -1.02
CA GLY A 56 -9.60 2.29 -1.45
C GLY A 56 -9.97 2.50 -2.92
N ARG A 57 -9.24 3.34 -3.68
CA ARG A 57 -9.46 3.51 -5.12
C ARG A 57 -8.87 2.34 -5.90
N LYS A 58 -9.59 1.88 -6.94
CA LYS A 58 -9.10 0.85 -7.86
C LYS A 58 -7.81 1.31 -8.54
N ALA A 59 -6.79 0.46 -8.57
CA ALA A 59 -5.56 0.76 -9.30
C ALA A 59 -5.83 0.83 -10.81
N GLY A 60 -5.10 1.69 -11.52
CA GLY A 60 -5.24 1.77 -12.98
C GLY A 60 -6.53 2.44 -13.47
N SER A 61 -7.27 3.15 -12.61
CA SER A 61 -8.63 3.62 -12.91
C SER A 61 -8.79 5.13 -13.08
N VAL A 62 -7.69 5.90 -13.13
CA VAL A 62 -7.77 7.35 -13.36
C VAL A 62 -7.88 7.59 -14.87
N GLU A 63 -8.97 8.22 -15.28
CA GLU A 63 -9.23 8.52 -16.70
C GLU A 63 -8.12 9.39 -17.30
N GLY A 64 -7.70 9.08 -18.52
CA GLY A 64 -6.61 9.80 -19.21
C GLY A 64 -5.19 9.56 -18.68
N ALA A 65 -5.01 8.84 -17.56
CA ALA A 65 -3.68 8.45 -17.10
C ALA A 65 -3.07 7.38 -18.01
N ARG A 66 -1.75 7.43 -18.21
CA ARG A 66 -0.99 6.40 -18.94
C ARG A 66 -0.25 5.53 -17.94
N TYR A 67 -0.61 4.25 -17.90
CA TYR A 67 -0.03 3.22 -17.04
C TYR A 67 1.02 2.40 -17.79
#